data_AF-B3S1A2-F1
#
_entry.id   AF-B3S1A2-F1
#
_cell.length_a   1.000
_cell.length_b   1.000
_cell.length_c   1.000
_cell.angle_alpha   90.00
_cell.angle_beta   90.00
_cell.angle_gamma   90.00
#
_symmetry.space_group_name_H-M   'P 1'
#
loop_
_entity.id
_entity.type
_entity.pdbx_description
1 polymer ?
#
loop_
_entity_poly.entity_id
_entity_poly.type
_entity_poly.pdbx_seq_one_letter_code
_entity_poly.pdbx_strand_id
1 'polypeptide(L)'
;LIVVGIFYAIPVFQLVITYQKIVRRTGNDGICYYNFKCSHPLYIFSAFNNFISNIGYVMLGFLFIVVLINLFISLERAYITKLYNDNYGVPQRYGIYAAIGIALIMEGILSACYHICPNRSNFQFDTSYMYVIAILSMVQIYNIRHPDLIASAHLVFLSFALVIFMAVFGVLFKSVAIWIIFDLIYFAVVTILSLQIYYDGKWSFSLRALRRICSRRDCIASLYSKVIFDMILIFVYLIYLKFCYRGLYGVIKEPDDFGTFFLAIFISNLAAYLLYYTIKKVRILNEKILWMPLILMLITGALWVSAIYFFFHPVSCWQCSPANSREYNKPCIFLNFFDEHDVWHLLSAGALYTSLLLLLTLDDDLISVPRDKIRVF
;
A
#
# COMPACT_ATOMS: atom_id res chain seq x y z
N LEU A 1 9.35 -12.50 3.55
CA LEU A 1 8.95 -11.22 4.19
C LEU A 1 9.41 -11.14 5.64
N ILE A 2 9.12 -12.12 6.50
CA ILE A 2 9.54 -12.14 7.91
C ILE A 2 11.03 -11.84 8.09
N VAL A 3 11.92 -12.57 7.39
CA VAL A 3 13.38 -12.35 7.46
C VAL A 3 13.74 -10.90 7.09
N VAL A 4 13.23 -10.40 5.96
CA VAL A 4 13.45 -9.01 5.52
C VAL A 4 12.94 -8.02 6.57
N GLY A 5 11.77 -8.27 7.16
CA GLY A 5 11.20 -7.44 8.22
C GLY A 5 12.06 -7.38 9.47
N ILE A 6 12.61 -8.52 9.92
CA ILE A 6 13.51 -8.56 11.06
C ILE A 6 14.80 -7.78 10.78
N PHE A 7 15.46 -8.05 9.64
CA PHE A 7 16.68 -7.34 9.24
C PHE A 7 16.46 -5.84 9.07
N TYR A 8 15.27 -5.44 8.61
CA TYR A 8 14.91 -4.04 8.48
C TYR A 8 14.58 -3.39 9.82
N ALA A 9 13.88 -4.08 10.73
CA ALA A 9 13.46 -3.54 12.03
C ALA A 9 14.60 -3.35 13.04
N ILE A 10 15.58 -4.26 13.09
CA ILE A 10 16.71 -4.18 14.03
C ILE A 10 17.41 -2.80 14.00
N PRO A 11 17.86 -2.28 12.85
CA PRO A 11 18.50 -0.97 12.79
C PRO A 11 17.53 0.18 13.13
N VAL A 12 16.22 0.04 12.86
CA VAL A 12 15.22 1.04 13.26
C VAL A 12 15.17 1.18 14.77
N PHE A 13 15.01 0.05 15.47
CA PHE A 13 14.97 0.05 16.94
C PHE A 13 16.25 0.65 17.54
N GLN A 14 17.42 0.26 17.01
CA GLN A 14 18.70 0.80 17.46
C GLN A 14 18.78 2.32 17.25
N LEU A 15 18.37 2.82 16.08
CA LEU A 15 18.40 4.24 15.73
C LEU A 15 17.49 5.06 16.64
N VAL A 16 16.24 4.63 16.80
CA VAL A 16 15.22 5.34 17.58
C VAL A 16 15.60 5.44 19.06
N ILE A 17 16.10 4.35 19.65
CA ILE A 17 16.60 4.35 21.04
C ILE A 17 17.79 5.31 21.17
N THR A 18 18.66 5.37 20.17
CA THR A 18 19.82 6.26 20.17
C THR A 18 19.39 7.73 20.13
N TYR A 19 18.44 8.09 19.26
CA TYR A 19 17.93 9.47 19.19
C TYR A 19 17.19 9.88 20.48
N GLN A 20 16.37 9.00 21.05
CA GLN A 20 15.74 9.24 22.35
C GLN A 20 16.75 9.53 23.46
N LYS A 21 17.86 8.78 23.51
CA LYS A 21 18.95 9.03 24.47
C LYS A 21 19.63 10.37 24.22
N ILE A 22 19.86 10.75 22.96
CA ILE A 22 20.50 12.03 22.60
C ILE A 22 19.61 13.20 23.00
N VAL A 23 18.31 13.15 22.68
CA VAL A 23 17.33 14.19 23.05
C VAL A 23 17.32 14.39 24.56
N ARG A 24 17.26 13.30 25.33
CA ARG A 24 17.25 13.37 26.80
C ARG A 24 18.55 13.92 27.39
N ARG A 25 19.70 13.57 26.83
CA ARG A 25 21.01 14.05 27.30
C ARG A 25 21.27 15.50 26.95
N THR A 26 20.86 15.92 25.76
CA THR A 26 21.15 17.26 25.23
C THR A 26 20.07 18.28 25.58
N GLY A 27 18.84 17.84 25.87
CA GLY A 27 17.67 18.71 26.00
C GLY A 27 17.22 19.31 24.66
N ASN A 28 17.73 18.81 23.53
CA ASN A 28 17.42 19.37 22.21
C ASN A 28 16.14 18.76 21.63
N ASP A 29 15.01 19.41 21.92
CA ASP A 29 13.68 19.08 21.39
C ASP A 29 13.53 19.37 19.88
N GLY A 30 14.57 19.83 19.20
CA GLY A 30 14.59 20.01 17.74
C GLY A 30 14.99 18.76 16.96
N ILE A 31 15.39 17.68 17.65
CA ILE A 31 15.82 16.43 17.01
C ILE A 31 14.62 15.57 16.58
N CYS A 32 13.57 15.54 17.40
CA CYS A 32 12.36 14.76 17.15
C CYS A 32 11.14 15.70 17.09
N TYR A 33 10.29 15.48 16.09
CA TYR A 33 9.21 16.40 15.73
C TYR A 33 7.86 15.92 16.29
N TYR A 34 7.59 16.20 17.57
CA TYR A 34 6.33 15.80 18.20
C TYR A 34 5.26 16.88 18.12
N ASN A 35 4.00 16.44 18.25
CA ASN A 35 2.94 17.31 18.70
C ASN A 35 3.05 17.54 20.22
N PHE A 36 3.83 18.54 20.64
CA PHE A 36 4.09 18.79 22.06
C PHE A 36 2.83 19.13 22.87
N LYS A 37 1.74 19.58 22.24
CA LYS A 37 0.46 19.85 22.92
C LYS A 37 -0.35 18.59 23.22
N CYS A 38 0.01 17.44 22.64
CA CYS A 38 -0.59 16.14 22.86
C CYS A 38 0.49 15.04 22.97
N SER A 39 1.61 15.34 23.63
CA SER A 39 2.68 14.36 23.85
C SER A 39 2.56 13.78 25.24
N HIS A 40 2.25 12.49 25.34
CA HIS A 40 2.16 11.79 26.61
C HIS A 40 3.41 10.93 26.86
N PRO A 41 4.33 11.35 27.74
CA PRO A 41 5.55 10.60 27.99
C PRO A 41 5.29 9.38 28.88
N LEU A 42 6.00 8.27 28.60
CA LEU A 42 6.03 7.08 29.44
C LEU A 42 7.44 6.48 29.45
N TYR A 43 8.05 6.37 30.63
CA TYR A 43 9.43 5.89 30.83
C TYR A 43 10.45 6.56 29.89
N ILE A 44 10.90 5.84 28.85
CA ILE A 44 11.91 6.28 27.89
C ILE A 44 11.33 6.97 26.65
N PHE A 45 10.01 6.93 26.47
CA PHE A 45 9.33 7.46 25.29
C PHE A 45 8.71 8.83 25.58
N SER A 46 8.99 9.82 24.72
CA SER A 46 8.43 11.18 24.86
C SER A 46 6.98 11.28 24.38
N ALA A 47 6.62 10.53 23.34
CA ALA A 47 5.28 10.47 22.75
C ALA A 47 4.79 9.01 22.74
N PHE A 48 4.40 8.49 23.91
CA PHE A 48 3.93 7.11 24.04
C PHE A 48 2.56 6.89 23.39
N ASN A 49 1.72 7.92 23.33
CA ASN A 49 0.44 7.88 22.62
C ASN A 49 0.61 7.53 21.14
N ASN A 50 1.58 8.16 20.45
CA ASN A 50 1.84 7.87 19.04
C ASN A 50 2.40 6.46 18.80
N PHE A 51 3.11 5.89 19.79
CA PHE A 51 3.50 4.49 19.73
C PHE A 51 2.28 3.56 19.84
N ILE A 52 1.36 3.86 20.77
CA ILE A 52 0.19 3.03 21.02
C ILE A 52 -0.87 3.14 19.92
N SER A 53 -1.04 4.29 19.26
CA SER A 53 -2.01 4.45 18.18
C SER A 53 -1.78 3.47 17.02
N ASN A 54 -0.55 2.96 16.86
CA ASN A 54 -0.14 1.98 15.86
C ASN A 54 -0.45 0.51 16.23
N ILE A 55 -0.88 0.22 17.46
CA ILE A 55 -1.16 -1.15 17.91
C ILE A 55 -2.28 -1.83 17.11
N GLY A 56 -3.20 -1.03 16.55
CA GLY A 56 -4.31 -1.49 15.72
C GLY A 56 -3.83 -2.28 14.51
N TYR A 57 -2.78 -1.83 13.80
CA TYR A 57 -2.24 -2.55 12.65
C TYR A 57 -1.69 -3.93 13.05
N VAL A 58 -0.99 -4.00 14.18
CA VAL A 58 -0.43 -5.25 14.70
C VAL A 58 -1.55 -6.23 15.05
N MET A 59 -2.51 -5.80 15.86
CA MET A 59 -3.63 -6.64 16.31
C MET A 59 -4.48 -7.12 15.14
N LEU A 60 -4.84 -6.23 14.21
CA LEU A 60 -5.66 -6.57 13.06
C LEU A 60 -4.88 -7.42 12.03
N GLY A 61 -3.58 -7.23 11.90
CA GLY A 61 -2.73 -8.10 11.08
C GLY A 61 -2.67 -9.53 11.62
N PHE A 62 -2.51 -9.71 12.94
CA PHE A 62 -2.63 -11.04 13.57
C PHE A 62 -4.02 -11.63 13.38
N LEU A 63 -5.08 -10.84 13.61
CA LEU A 63 -6.46 -11.29 13.42
C LEU A 63 -6.70 -11.74 11.98
N PHE A 64 -6.20 -11.01 10.99
CA PHE A 64 -6.32 -11.39 9.58
C PHE A 64 -5.64 -12.73 9.28
N ILE A 65 -4.44 -12.96 9.82
CA ILE A 65 -3.74 -14.25 9.68
C ILE A 65 -4.54 -15.39 10.33
N VAL A 66 -5.11 -15.17 11.51
CA VAL A 66 -5.97 -16.17 12.18
C VAL A 66 -7.21 -16.48 11.33
N VAL A 67 -7.89 -15.46 10.80
CA VAL A 67 -9.01 -15.64 9.88
C VAL A 67 -8.60 -16.45 8.64
N LEU A 68 -7.44 -16.13 8.06
CA LEU A 68 -6.90 -16.82 6.90
C LEU A 68 -6.61 -18.29 7.17
N ILE A 69 -5.99 -18.61 8.31
CA ILE A 69 -5.70 -19.98 8.74
C ILE A 69 -7.00 -20.76 8.99
N ASN A 70 -7.96 -20.15 9.68
CA ASN A 70 -9.26 -20.77 9.94
C ASN A 70 -10.02 -21.05 8.63
N LEU A 71 -9.98 -20.11 7.68
CA LEU A 71 -10.56 -20.29 6.35
C LEU A 71 -9.88 -21.45 5.61
N PHE A 72 -8.54 -21.47 5.60
CA PHE A 72 -7.76 -22.53 4.95
C PHE A 72 -8.11 -23.92 5.53
N ILE A 73 -8.09 -24.07 6.86
CA ILE A 73 -8.44 -25.34 7.53
C ILE A 73 -9.88 -25.74 7.25
N SER A 74 -10.82 -24.78 7.29
CA SER A 74 -12.24 -25.07 7.04
C SER A 74 -12.47 -25.55 5.61
N LEU A 75 -11.81 -24.92 4.64
CA LEU A 75 -11.87 -25.33 3.25
C LEU A 75 -11.22 -26.69 3.05
N GLU A 76 -10.06 -26.96 3.65
CA GLU A 76 -9.39 -28.27 3.58
C GLU A 76 -10.28 -29.39 4.13
N ARG A 77 -10.94 -29.17 5.28
CA ARG A 77 -11.89 -30.14 5.85
C ARG A 77 -13.12 -30.35 4.96
N ALA A 78 -13.66 -29.29 4.38
CA ALA A 78 -14.77 -29.39 3.43
C ALA A 78 -14.34 -30.13 2.14
N TYR A 79 -13.09 -29.95 1.72
CA TYR A 79 -12.50 -30.58 0.53
C TYR A 79 -12.23 -32.08 0.72
N ILE A 80 -11.85 -32.51 1.93
CA ILE A 80 -11.71 -33.95 2.27
C ILE A 80 -13.05 -34.70 2.12
N THR A 81 -14.19 -34.00 2.22
CA THR A 81 -15.53 -34.60 2.07
C THR A 81 -16.00 -34.62 0.61
N LYS A 82 -15.37 -33.85 -0.29
CA LYS A 82 -15.79 -33.66 -1.69
C LYS A 82 -14.62 -34.01 -2.62
N LEU A 83 -14.43 -35.31 -2.81
CA LEU A 83 -13.39 -35.92 -3.65
C LEU A 83 -13.16 -35.11 -4.95
N TYR A 84 -11.97 -34.52 -5.07
CA TYR A 84 -11.32 -34.18 -6.34
C TYR A 84 -12.04 -33.18 -7.25
N ASN A 85 -11.89 -31.86 -7.00
CA ASN A 85 -12.14 -30.92 -8.09
C ASN A 85 -11.28 -29.65 -8.03
N ASP A 86 -10.02 -29.82 -8.44
CA ASP A 86 -9.17 -28.73 -8.95
C ASP A 86 -9.80 -27.95 -10.11
N ASN A 87 -11.01 -28.31 -10.54
CA ASN A 87 -11.73 -27.68 -11.65
C ASN A 87 -12.80 -26.69 -11.20
N TYR A 88 -12.91 -26.31 -9.91
CA TYR A 88 -13.93 -25.38 -9.43
C TYR A 88 -13.31 -24.20 -8.70
N GLY A 89 -14.04 -23.08 -8.73
CA GLY A 89 -13.65 -21.85 -8.07
C GLY A 89 -12.38 -21.21 -8.61
N VAL A 90 -12.12 -20.02 -8.10
CA VAL A 90 -10.88 -19.31 -8.35
C VAL A 90 -9.78 -19.89 -7.47
N PRO A 91 -8.59 -20.26 -8.01
CA PRO A 91 -7.47 -20.74 -7.21
C PRO A 91 -7.04 -19.70 -6.18
N GLN A 92 -7.20 -20.02 -4.90
CA GLN A 92 -6.78 -19.14 -3.80
C GLN A 92 -5.30 -19.38 -3.46
N ARG A 93 -4.52 -18.30 -3.40
CA ARG A 93 -3.11 -18.32 -3.00
C ARG A 93 -2.93 -17.71 -1.61
N TYR A 94 -3.19 -18.50 -0.58
CA TYR A 94 -3.10 -18.06 0.82
C TYR A 94 -1.72 -17.52 1.22
N GLY A 95 -0.64 -17.93 0.55
CA GLY A 95 0.70 -17.43 0.83
C GLY A 95 0.89 -15.92 0.61
N ILE A 96 0.25 -15.34 -0.42
CA ILE A 96 0.33 -13.88 -0.67
C ILE A 96 -0.53 -13.13 0.35
N TYR A 97 -1.74 -13.61 0.66
CA TYR A 97 -2.55 -13.06 1.73
C TYR A 97 -1.82 -13.07 3.07
N ALA A 98 -1.17 -14.18 3.43
CA ALA A 98 -0.36 -14.27 4.64
C ALA A 98 0.80 -13.25 4.62
N ALA A 99 1.45 -13.06 3.46
CA ALA A 99 2.48 -12.03 3.31
C ALA A 99 1.92 -10.61 3.51
N ILE A 100 0.73 -10.28 3.00
CA ILE A 100 0.09 -8.99 3.23
C ILE A 100 -0.28 -8.80 4.71
N GLY A 101 -0.79 -9.85 5.38
CA GLY A 101 -1.08 -9.82 6.81
C GLY A 101 0.18 -9.57 7.66
N ILE A 102 1.30 -10.23 7.32
CA ILE A 102 2.60 -9.98 7.96
C ILE A 102 3.09 -8.56 7.65
N ALA A 103 2.87 -8.06 6.43
CA ALA A 103 3.22 -6.69 6.06
C ALA A 103 2.46 -5.67 6.92
N LEU A 104 1.18 -5.91 7.22
CA LEU A 104 0.36 -5.08 8.11
C LEU A 104 0.88 -5.10 9.57
N ILE A 105 1.37 -6.24 10.06
CA ILE A 105 2.01 -6.31 11.39
C ILE A 105 3.30 -5.49 11.40
N MET A 106 4.14 -5.66 10.37
CA MET A 106 5.41 -4.95 10.25
C MET A 106 5.23 -3.45 10.09
N GLU A 107 4.20 -3.01 9.35
CA GLU A 107 3.77 -1.62 9.25
C GLU A 107 3.53 -1.03 10.63
N GLY A 108 2.70 -1.67 11.46
CA GLY A 108 2.45 -1.20 12.83
C GLY A 108 3.69 -1.13 13.69
N ILE A 109 4.59 -2.13 13.60
CA ILE A 109 5.84 -2.13 14.39
C ILE A 109 6.75 -0.97 13.97
N LEU A 110 6.97 -0.79 12.67
CA LEU A 110 7.92 0.20 12.14
C LEU A 110 7.39 1.63 12.21
N SER A 111 6.09 1.82 11.98
CA SER A 111 5.40 3.10 12.18
C SER A 111 5.46 3.52 13.65
N ALA A 112 5.16 2.60 14.58
CA ALA A 112 5.30 2.87 16.01
C ALA A 112 6.74 3.26 16.38
N CYS A 113 7.74 2.61 15.79
CA CYS A 113 9.15 2.97 16.00
C CYS A 113 9.48 4.37 15.48
N TYR A 114 9.00 4.72 14.29
CA TYR A 114 9.19 6.06 13.72
C TYR A 114 8.61 7.13 14.66
N HIS A 115 7.37 6.94 15.10
CA HIS A 115 6.65 7.91 15.93
C HIS A 115 7.19 8.07 17.35
N ILE A 116 8.05 7.17 17.82
CA ILE A 116 8.81 7.40 19.06
C ILE A 116 9.76 8.60 18.91
N CYS A 117 10.34 8.86 17.73
CA CYS A 117 11.16 10.05 17.47
C CYS A 117 11.10 10.39 15.98
N PRO A 118 10.04 11.07 15.51
CA PRO A 118 9.86 11.33 14.09
C PRO A 118 10.89 12.36 13.61
N ASN A 119 11.61 12.03 12.54
CA ASN A 119 12.55 12.91 11.87
C ASN A 119 12.72 12.58 10.38
N ARG A 120 13.43 13.44 9.65
CA ARG A 120 13.67 13.25 8.21
C ARG A 120 14.46 11.98 7.88
N SER A 121 15.39 11.57 8.74
CA SER A 121 16.27 10.42 8.49
C SER A 121 15.59 9.07 8.73
N ASN A 122 14.47 9.02 9.45
CA ASN A 122 13.77 7.79 9.80
C ASN A 122 12.34 7.71 9.27
N PHE A 123 11.85 8.73 8.56
CA PHE A 123 10.54 8.76 7.91
C PHE A 123 10.27 7.53 7.00
N GLN A 124 11.30 7.03 6.32
CA GLN A 124 11.17 5.86 5.45
C GLN A 124 10.57 4.63 6.17
N PHE A 125 10.76 4.50 7.48
CA PHE A 125 10.28 3.35 8.25
C PHE A 125 8.76 3.33 8.40
N ASP A 126 8.14 4.51 8.39
CA ASP A 126 6.69 4.68 8.41
C ASP A 126 6.06 4.32 7.06
N THR A 127 6.73 4.67 5.95
CA THR A 127 6.13 4.51 4.61
C THR A 127 6.47 3.21 3.87
N SER A 128 7.57 2.53 4.24
CA SER A 128 8.10 1.43 3.41
C SER A 128 7.15 0.24 3.33
N TYR A 129 6.49 -0.12 4.44
CA TYR A 129 5.57 -1.25 4.46
C TYR A 129 4.20 -0.91 3.89
N MET A 130 3.79 0.37 3.89
CA MET A 130 2.67 0.84 3.08
C MET A 130 2.87 0.53 1.59
N TYR A 131 4.06 0.78 1.04
CA TYR A 131 4.38 0.43 -0.35
C TYR A 131 4.30 -1.08 -0.58
N VAL A 132 4.85 -1.88 0.35
CA VAL A 132 4.83 -3.35 0.28
C VAL A 132 3.38 -3.86 0.29
N ILE A 133 2.53 -3.36 1.18
CA ILE A 133 1.11 -3.71 1.25
C ILE A 133 0.42 -3.36 -0.07
N ALA A 134 0.66 -2.17 -0.62
CA ALA A 134 0.03 -1.74 -1.86
C ALA A 134 0.44 -2.62 -3.05
N ILE A 135 1.74 -2.90 -3.21
CA ILE A 135 2.24 -3.73 -4.31
C ILE A 135 1.76 -5.18 -4.16
N LEU A 136 1.84 -5.77 -2.97
CA LEU A 136 1.34 -7.13 -2.75
C LEU A 136 -0.17 -7.23 -3.00
N SER A 137 -0.94 -6.21 -2.63
CA SER A 137 -2.39 -6.16 -2.88
C SER A 137 -2.70 -6.06 -4.38
N MET A 138 -1.96 -5.25 -5.14
CA MET A 138 -2.09 -5.20 -6.61
C MET A 138 -1.73 -6.54 -7.27
N VAL A 139 -0.62 -7.17 -6.83
CA VAL A 139 -0.22 -8.50 -7.30
C VAL A 139 -1.31 -9.53 -6.96
N GLN A 140 -1.91 -9.45 -5.78
CA GLN A 140 -2.97 -10.35 -5.37
C GLN A 140 -4.22 -10.17 -6.24
N ILE A 141 -4.71 -8.94 -6.45
CA ILE A 141 -5.85 -8.65 -7.34
C ILE A 141 -5.63 -9.24 -8.72
N TYR A 142 -4.43 -9.09 -9.28
CA TYR A 142 -4.09 -9.62 -10.60
C TYR A 142 -4.08 -11.17 -10.62
N ASN A 143 -3.48 -11.79 -9.61
CA ASN A 143 -3.35 -13.25 -9.51
C ASN A 143 -4.69 -13.97 -9.34
N ILE A 144 -5.71 -13.32 -8.78
CA ILE A 144 -7.05 -13.92 -8.62
C ILE A 144 -7.57 -14.41 -9.97
N ARG A 145 -7.46 -13.62 -11.05
CA ARG A 145 -7.94 -14.04 -12.39
C ARG A 145 -6.87 -14.66 -13.27
N HIS A 146 -5.60 -14.55 -12.88
CA HIS A 146 -4.47 -15.10 -13.62
C HIS A 146 -3.63 -16.06 -12.76
N PRO A 147 -4.22 -17.18 -12.29
CA PRO A 147 -3.52 -18.10 -11.40
C PRO A 147 -2.31 -18.78 -12.07
N ASP A 148 -2.23 -18.82 -13.40
CA ASP A 148 -1.10 -19.40 -14.14
C ASP A 148 0.11 -18.47 -14.20
N LEU A 149 -0.07 -17.19 -13.86
CA LEU A 149 0.97 -16.17 -13.95
C LEU A 149 1.61 -15.96 -12.59
N ILE A 150 2.60 -16.80 -12.30
CA ILE A 150 3.35 -16.70 -11.07
C ILE A 150 4.33 -15.53 -11.20
N ALA A 151 4.00 -14.40 -10.57
CA ALA A 151 5.00 -13.38 -10.28
C ALA A 151 6.10 -14.02 -9.44
N SER A 152 7.33 -14.06 -9.96
CA SER A 152 8.43 -14.66 -9.22
C SER A 152 8.70 -13.87 -7.94
N ALA A 153 8.82 -14.56 -6.81
CA ALA A 153 9.03 -13.90 -5.52
C ALA A 153 10.28 -13.01 -5.55
N HIS A 154 11.34 -13.45 -6.22
CA HIS A 154 12.56 -12.67 -6.42
C HIS A 154 12.31 -11.34 -7.14
N LEU A 155 11.45 -11.32 -8.16
CA LEU A 155 11.13 -10.09 -8.90
C LEU A 155 10.29 -9.12 -8.05
N VAL A 156 9.37 -9.65 -7.25
CA VAL A 156 8.58 -8.84 -6.30
C VAL A 156 9.47 -8.27 -5.19
N PHE A 157 10.40 -9.04 -4.65
CA PHE A 157 11.36 -8.51 -3.66
C PHE A 157 12.35 -7.51 -4.28
N LEU A 158 12.79 -7.74 -5.53
CA LEU A 158 13.60 -6.79 -6.27
C LEU A 158 12.85 -5.48 -6.50
N SER A 159 11.56 -5.55 -6.84
CA SER A 159 10.76 -4.33 -7.01
C SER A 159 10.62 -3.56 -5.69
N PHE A 160 10.44 -4.25 -4.54
CA PHE A 160 10.46 -3.59 -3.23
C PHE A 160 11.79 -2.89 -2.96
N ALA A 161 12.91 -3.58 -3.21
CA ALA A 161 14.24 -3.02 -2.99
C ALA A 161 14.47 -1.76 -3.85
N LEU A 162 14.08 -1.80 -5.13
CA LEU A 162 14.21 -0.65 -6.03
C LEU A 162 13.31 0.51 -5.61
N VAL A 163 12.05 0.25 -5.26
CA VAL A 163 11.10 1.28 -4.82
C VAL A 163 11.60 1.96 -3.54
N ILE A 164 12.00 1.17 -2.53
CA ILE A 164 12.52 1.70 -1.27
C ILE A 164 13.81 2.47 -1.53
N PHE A 165 14.76 1.93 -2.30
CA PHE A 165 16.00 2.62 -2.66
C PHE A 165 15.74 3.98 -3.31
N MET A 166 14.84 4.04 -4.28
CA MET A 166 14.46 5.30 -4.94
C MET A 166 13.82 6.27 -3.95
N ALA A 167 12.93 5.80 -3.06
CA ALA A 167 12.32 6.62 -2.01
C ALA A 167 13.38 7.25 -1.09
N VAL A 168 14.34 6.46 -0.61
CA VAL A 168 15.46 6.97 0.22
C VAL A 168 16.28 8.01 -0.54
N PHE A 169 16.62 7.72 -1.80
CA PHE A 169 17.42 8.61 -2.63
C PHE A 169 16.71 9.95 -2.85
N GLY A 170 15.40 9.95 -3.12
CA GLY A 170 14.60 11.16 -3.26
C GLY A 170 14.52 11.98 -1.97
N VAL A 171 14.33 11.33 -0.82
CA VAL A 171 14.25 11.99 0.50
C VAL A 171 15.58 12.64 0.90
N LEU A 172 16.72 12.01 0.59
CA LEU A 172 18.04 12.53 0.98
C LEU A 172 18.51 13.69 0.09
N PHE A 173 18.43 13.55 -1.23
CA PHE A 173 19.13 14.45 -2.16
C PHE A 173 18.29 15.62 -2.68
N LYS A 174 16.99 15.70 -2.38
CA LYS A 174 16.07 16.85 -2.65
C LYS A 174 16.41 17.67 -3.92
N SER A 175 16.60 16.99 -5.04
CA SER A 175 16.98 17.63 -6.32
C SER A 175 15.86 17.47 -7.34
N VAL A 176 15.44 18.57 -7.96
CA VAL A 176 14.43 18.58 -9.03
C VAL A 176 14.80 17.63 -10.17
N ALA A 177 16.09 17.49 -10.48
CA ALA A 177 16.54 16.55 -11.50
C ALA A 177 16.21 15.09 -11.15
N ILE A 178 16.30 14.73 -9.86
CA ILE A 178 15.96 13.38 -9.38
C ILE A 178 14.47 13.11 -9.56
N TRP A 179 13.62 14.10 -9.27
CA TRP A 179 12.17 14.01 -9.48
C TRP A 179 11.83 13.79 -10.95
N ILE A 180 12.40 14.59 -11.85
CA ILE A 180 12.14 14.47 -13.30
C ILE A 180 12.62 13.10 -13.83
N ILE A 181 13.83 12.67 -13.47
CA ILE A 181 14.37 11.38 -13.89
C ILE A 181 13.48 10.25 -13.37
N PHE A 182 13.06 10.34 -12.11
CA PHE A 182 12.17 9.35 -11.51
C PHE A 182 10.83 9.27 -12.25
N ASP A 183 10.17 10.40 -12.47
CA ASP A 183 8.87 10.45 -13.16
C ASP A 183 8.98 9.83 -14.56
N LEU A 184 10.05 10.14 -15.30
CA LEU A 184 10.32 9.55 -16.61
C LEU A 184 10.50 8.02 -16.55
N ILE A 185 11.28 7.52 -15.59
CA ILE A 185 11.49 6.07 -15.39
C ILE A 185 10.17 5.40 -15.00
N TYR A 186 9.45 5.97 -14.04
CA TYR A 186 8.18 5.45 -13.56
C TYR A 186 7.16 5.35 -14.69
N PHE A 187 7.03 6.42 -15.47
CA PHE A 187 6.17 6.46 -16.65
C PHE A 187 6.51 5.40 -17.68
N ALA A 188 7.80 5.26 -18.00
CA ALA A 188 8.26 4.25 -18.93
C ALA A 188 7.92 2.85 -18.42
N VAL A 189 8.18 2.56 -17.15
CA VAL A 189 7.87 1.26 -16.52
C VAL A 189 6.36 1.00 -16.55
N VAL A 190 5.52 1.90 -16.05
CA VAL A 190 4.06 1.72 -16.03
C VAL A 190 3.51 1.54 -17.43
N THR A 191 3.99 2.31 -18.41
CA THR A 191 3.58 2.18 -19.81
C THR A 191 3.96 0.81 -20.37
N ILE A 192 5.21 0.39 -20.20
CA ILE A 192 5.68 -0.93 -20.66
C ILE A 192 4.88 -2.05 -19.99
N LEU A 193 4.68 -1.98 -18.68
CA LEU A 193 3.91 -2.98 -17.92
C LEU A 193 2.46 -3.04 -18.41
N SER A 194 1.83 -1.89 -18.60
CA SER A 194 0.45 -1.83 -19.06
C SER A 194 0.31 -2.37 -20.49
N LEU A 195 1.26 -2.07 -21.37
CA LEU A 195 1.31 -2.64 -22.73
C LEU A 195 1.54 -4.15 -22.72
N GLN A 196 2.40 -4.65 -21.84
CA GLN A 196 2.62 -6.10 -21.68
C GLN A 196 1.37 -6.82 -21.19
N ILE A 197 0.68 -6.25 -20.20
CA ILE A 197 -0.59 -6.77 -19.71
C ILE A 197 -1.64 -6.73 -20.83
N TYR A 198 -1.70 -5.65 -21.61
CA TYR A 198 -2.67 -5.50 -22.69
C TYR A 198 -2.49 -6.52 -23.82
N TYR A 199 -1.25 -6.70 -24.28
CA TYR A 199 -0.96 -7.47 -25.51
C TYR A 199 -0.59 -8.93 -25.28
N ASP A 200 0.15 -9.20 -24.22
CA ASP A 200 0.66 -10.53 -23.93
C ASP A 200 -0.08 -11.19 -22.78
N GLY A 201 -0.86 -10.42 -22.00
CA GLY A 201 -1.56 -10.90 -20.81
C GLY A 201 -0.61 -11.42 -19.74
N LYS A 202 0.71 -11.15 -19.83
CA LYS A 202 1.74 -11.68 -18.93
C LYS A 202 2.78 -10.63 -18.59
N TRP A 203 3.30 -10.69 -17.36
CA TRP A 203 4.41 -9.86 -16.92
C TRP A 203 5.76 -10.48 -17.31
N SER A 204 6.61 -9.79 -18.08
CA SER A 204 7.99 -10.25 -18.33
C SER A 204 8.98 -9.10 -18.56
N PHE A 205 10.10 -9.08 -17.84
CA PHE A 205 11.20 -8.13 -18.07
C PHE A 205 12.18 -8.57 -19.16
N SER A 206 11.73 -9.32 -20.17
CA SER A 206 12.63 -9.78 -21.24
C SER A 206 12.77 -8.73 -22.35
N LEU A 207 13.98 -8.47 -22.83
CA LEU A 207 14.24 -7.64 -24.03
C LEU A 207 13.47 -8.16 -25.26
N ARG A 208 13.19 -9.46 -25.31
CA ARG A 208 12.34 -10.09 -26.33
C ARG A 208 10.87 -9.67 -26.24
N ALA A 209 10.34 -9.43 -25.04
CA ALA A 209 8.99 -8.89 -24.89
C ALA A 209 8.90 -7.44 -25.37
N LEU A 210 9.91 -6.61 -25.04
CA LEU A 210 10.01 -5.24 -25.58
C LEU A 210 10.10 -5.21 -27.11
N ARG A 211 10.91 -6.10 -27.70
CA ARG A 211 11.02 -6.20 -29.16
C ARG A 211 9.72 -6.63 -29.83
N ARG A 212 8.93 -7.52 -29.19
CA ARG A 212 7.61 -7.95 -29.68
C ARG A 212 6.57 -6.83 -29.63
N ILE A 213 6.63 -5.95 -28.64
CA ILE A 213 5.79 -4.74 -28.58
C ILE A 213 6.17 -3.79 -29.73
N CYS A 214 7.46 -3.52 -29.92
CA CYS A 214 7.93 -2.60 -30.96
C CYS A 214 7.78 -3.12 -32.40
N SER A 215 7.73 -4.45 -32.63
CA SER A 215 7.61 -5.01 -33.98
C SER A 215 6.17 -5.20 -34.47
N ARG A 216 5.16 -4.95 -33.62
CA ARG A 216 3.75 -5.00 -34.03
C ARG A 216 3.38 -3.67 -34.70
N ARG A 217 3.19 -3.69 -36.02
CA ARG A 217 2.83 -2.52 -36.84
C ARG A 217 1.45 -1.92 -36.53
N ASP A 218 0.59 -2.65 -35.81
CA ASP A 218 -0.78 -2.22 -35.50
C ASP A 218 -0.90 -1.50 -34.15
N CYS A 219 0.05 -0.64 -33.82
CA CYS A 219 0.09 0.07 -32.53
C CYS A 219 -1.06 1.10 -32.37
N ILE A 220 -1.75 1.45 -33.46
CA ILE A 220 -2.79 2.51 -33.48
C ILE A 220 -4.19 1.94 -33.79
N ALA A 221 -4.32 0.82 -34.50
CA ALA A 221 -5.61 0.32 -34.98
C ALA A 221 -6.38 -0.57 -33.99
N SER A 222 -5.73 -1.09 -32.93
CA SER A 222 -6.42 -1.94 -31.92
C SER A 222 -7.02 -1.17 -30.73
N LEU A 223 -6.93 0.16 -30.74
CA LEU A 223 -7.40 1.04 -29.66
C LEU A 223 -8.92 1.06 -29.44
N TYR A 224 -9.70 0.35 -30.28
CA TYR A 224 -11.15 0.49 -30.33
C TYR A 224 -11.95 -0.72 -29.83
N SER A 225 -11.32 -1.84 -29.43
CA SER A 225 -12.07 -3.06 -29.06
C SER A 225 -12.06 -3.44 -27.57
N LYS A 226 -11.43 -2.66 -26.68
CA LYS A 226 -11.42 -2.92 -25.23
C LYS A 226 -11.64 -1.66 -24.38
N VAL A 227 -12.73 -0.95 -24.67
CA VAL A 227 -13.21 0.31 -24.05
C VAL A 227 -12.96 0.46 -22.54
N ILE A 228 -13.01 -0.60 -21.74
CA ILE A 228 -12.79 -0.52 -20.28
C ILE A 228 -11.31 -0.57 -19.88
N PHE A 229 -10.45 -1.31 -20.59
CA PHE A 229 -9.00 -1.28 -20.33
C PHE A 229 -8.42 0.09 -20.70
N ASP A 230 -8.92 0.66 -21.80
CA ASP A 230 -8.55 2.01 -22.25
C ASP A 230 -8.93 3.07 -21.20
N MET A 231 -10.10 2.94 -20.54
CA MET A 231 -10.53 3.87 -19.48
C MET A 231 -9.64 3.85 -18.23
N ILE A 232 -9.02 2.72 -17.88
CA ILE A 232 -8.13 2.63 -16.72
C ILE A 232 -6.71 3.00 -17.07
N LEU A 233 -6.25 2.65 -18.26
CA LEU A 233 -5.00 3.20 -18.78
C LEU A 233 -5.09 4.73 -18.80
N ILE A 234 -6.21 5.28 -19.29
CA ILE A 234 -6.51 6.71 -19.26
C ILE A 234 -6.61 7.22 -17.82
N PHE A 235 -7.27 6.52 -16.89
CA PHE A 235 -7.37 6.95 -15.49
C PHE A 235 -6.02 6.97 -14.78
N VAL A 236 -5.19 5.94 -14.95
CA VAL A 236 -3.80 5.87 -14.47
C VAL A 236 -2.96 6.97 -15.11
N TYR A 237 -3.15 7.24 -16.41
CA TYR A 237 -2.48 8.32 -17.13
C TYR A 237 -2.94 9.71 -16.68
N LEU A 238 -4.22 9.88 -16.33
CA LEU A 238 -4.80 11.12 -15.83
C LEU A 238 -4.38 11.38 -14.38
N ILE A 239 -4.27 10.34 -13.54
CA ILE A 239 -3.67 10.40 -12.21
C ILE A 239 -2.21 10.81 -12.34
N TYR A 240 -1.45 10.14 -13.21
CA TYR A 240 -0.06 10.45 -13.50
C TYR A 240 0.11 11.89 -14.01
N LEU A 241 -0.71 12.35 -14.96
CA LEU A 241 -0.70 13.73 -15.45
C LEU A 241 -1.01 14.75 -14.35
N LYS A 242 -1.94 14.46 -13.44
CA LYS A 242 -2.24 15.32 -12.28
C LYS A 242 -1.08 15.37 -11.30
N PHE A 243 -0.38 14.26 -11.09
CA PHE A 243 0.79 14.20 -10.23
C PHE A 243 2.02 14.85 -10.87
N CYS A 244 2.25 14.69 -12.17
CA CYS A 244 3.24 15.47 -12.92
C CYS A 244 2.93 16.96 -12.93
N TYR A 245 1.66 17.36 -13.09
CA TYR A 245 1.25 18.77 -12.99
C TYR A 245 1.53 19.33 -11.59
N ARG A 246 1.23 18.55 -10.53
CA ARG A 246 1.59 18.91 -9.16
C ARG A 246 3.09 18.91 -8.92
N GLY A 247 3.85 17.99 -9.51
CA GLY A 247 5.32 17.99 -9.49
C GLY A 247 5.87 19.25 -10.15
N LEU A 248 5.35 19.64 -11.32
CA LEU A 248 5.73 20.87 -12.02
C LEU A 248 5.35 22.13 -11.22
N TYR A 249 4.20 22.12 -10.53
CA TYR A 249 3.73 23.23 -9.69
C TYR A 249 4.47 23.30 -8.34
N GLY A 250 4.79 22.15 -7.73
CA GLY A 250 5.61 22.00 -6.52
C GLY A 250 7.10 22.22 -6.75
N VAL A 251 7.58 22.13 -8.00
CA VAL A 251 8.92 22.62 -8.40
C VAL A 251 9.01 24.16 -8.27
N ILE A 252 7.89 24.88 -8.32
CA ILE A 252 7.84 26.36 -8.18
C ILE A 252 7.67 26.79 -6.70
N LYS A 253 7.08 25.93 -5.86
CA LYS A 253 6.99 26.09 -4.40
C LYS A 253 7.41 24.79 -3.72
N GLU A 254 8.71 24.62 -3.50
CA GLU A 254 9.38 23.60 -2.65
C GLU A 254 8.86 22.15 -2.80
N PRO A 255 9.69 21.17 -3.23
CA PRO A 255 9.17 19.84 -3.55
C PRO A 255 8.56 19.17 -2.31
N ASP A 256 7.26 18.84 -2.43
CA ASP A 256 6.47 18.07 -1.47
C ASP A 256 7.18 16.76 -1.10
N ASP A 257 6.79 16.15 0.02
CA ASP A 257 7.33 14.87 0.47
C ASP A 257 7.33 13.76 -0.60
N PHE A 258 8.54 13.40 -1.05
CA PHE A 258 8.79 12.35 -2.05
C PHE A 258 8.22 10.98 -1.62
N GLY A 259 8.22 10.67 -0.31
CA GLY A 259 7.64 9.43 0.18
C GLY A 259 6.12 9.44 0.08
N THR A 260 5.46 10.48 0.60
CA THR A 260 4.01 10.65 0.45
C THR A 260 3.59 10.70 -1.03
N PHE A 261 4.40 11.27 -1.92
CA PHE A 261 4.17 11.23 -3.36
C PHE A 261 4.13 9.80 -3.92
N PHE A 262 5.12 8.95 -3.58
CA PHE A 262 5.14 7.53 -3.96
C PHE A 262 3.91 6.80 -3.41
N LEU A 263 3.59 7.06 -2.15
CA LEU A 263 2.46 6.43 -1.48
C LEU A 263 1.16 6.75 -2.22
N ALA A 264 0.96 8.03 -2.56
CA ALA A 264 -0.23 8.49 -3.25
C ALA A 264 -0.38 7.82 -4.63
N ILE A 265 0.73 7.64 -5.37
CA ILE A 265 0.74 6.90 -6.64
C ILE A 265 0.32 5.44 -6.43
N PHE A 266 0.93 4.73 -5.47
CA PHE A 266 0.63 3.32 -5.24
C PHE A 266 -0.80 3.09 -4.76
N ILE A 267 -1.29 3.90 -3.82
CA ILE A 267 -2.67 3.80 -3.32
C ILE A 267 -3.67 4.15 -4.42
N SER A 268 -3.41 5.20 -5.20
CA SER A 268 -4.30 5.59 -6.31
C SER A 268 -4.39 4.48 -7.37
N ASN A 269 -3.27 3.86 -7.71
CA ASN A 269 -3.24 2.72 -8.61
C ASN A 269 -3.98 1.51 -8.02
N LEU A 270 -3.71 1.15 -6.75
CA LEU A 270 -4.41 0.06 -6.08
C LEU A 270 -5.93 0.27 -6.10
N ALA A 271 -6.39 1.48 -5.77
CA ALA A 271 -7.80 1.83 -5.81
C ALA A 271 -8.37 1.72 -7.23
N ALA A 272 -7.63 2.18 -8.25
CA ALA A 272 -8.02 2.04 -9.65
C ALA A 272 -8.12 0.57 -10.08
N TYR A 273 -7.17 -0.27 -9.69
CA TYR A 273 -7.17 -1.71 -9.96
C TYR A 273 -8.35 -2.42 -9.28
N LEU A 274 -8.64 -2.10 -8.02
CA LEU A 274 -9.78 -2.67 -7.31
C LEU A 274 -11.12 -2.22 -7.92
N LEU A 275 -11.22 -0.94 -8.31
CA LEU A 275 -12.41 -0.42 -8.99
C LEU A 275 -12.61 -1.09 -10.35
N TYR A 276 -11.55 -1.23 -11.15
CA TYR A 276 -11.57 -1.97 -12.41
C TYR A 276 -12.08 -3.39 -12.21
N TYR A 277 -11.49 -4.09 -11.26
CA TYR A 277 -11.83 -5.48 -10.95
C TYR A 277 -13.31 -5.61 -10.63
N THR A 278 -13.80 -4.74 -9.74
CA THR A 278 -15.20 -4.72 -9.30
C THR A 278 -16.16 -4.38 -10.46
N ILE A 279 -15.81 -3.40 -11.31
CA ILE A 279 -16.62 -3.02 -12.48
C ILE A 279 -16.68 -4.16 -13.50
N LYS A 280 -15.54 -4.80 -13.80
CA LYS A 280 -15.45 -5.94 -14.73
C LYS A 280 -16.29 -7.11 -14.24
N LYS A 281 -16.17 -7.45 -12.96
CA LYS A 281 -16.94 -8.49 -12.27
C LYS A 281 -18.44 -8.25 -12.43
N VAL A 282 -18.92 -7.06 -12.04
CA VAL A 282 -20.37 -6.78 -12.01
C VAL A 282 -20.95 -6.47 -13.38
N ARG A 283 -20.35 -5.55 -14.16
CA ARG A 283 -20.97 -5.01 -15.37
C ARG A 283 -20.69 -5.81 -16.63
N ILE A 284 -19.53 -6.45 -16.74
CA ILE A 284 -19.15 -7.17 -17.96
C ILE A 284 -19.45 -8.65 -17.82
N LEU A 285 -19.11 -9.23 -16.67
CA LEU A 285 -19.26 -10.65 -16.43
C LEU A 285 -20.60 -11.01 -15.78
N ASN A 286 -21.37 -10.04 -15.30
CA ASN A 286 -22.63 -10.23 -14.57
C ASN A 286 -22.48 -11.18 -13.36
N GLU A 287 -21.28 -11.22 -12.76
CA GLU A 287 -21.03 -11.94 -11.52
C GLU A 287 -21.61 -11.14 -10.34
N LYS A 288 -21.99 -11.85 -9.27
CA LYS A 288 -22.73 -11.25 -8.16
C LYS A 288 -21.77 -10.92 -7.02
N ILE A 289 -21.91 -9.73 -6.45
CA ILE A 289 -21.28 -9.43 -5.16
C ILE A 289 -22.23 -9.92 -4.07
N LEU A 290 -21.77 -10.87 -3.25
CA LEU A 290 -22.54 -11.37 -2.12
C LEU A 290 -22.73 -10.28 -1.04
N TRP A 291 -23.72 -10.47 -0.17
CA TRP A 291 -24.06 -9.49 0.87
C TRP A 291 -22.90 -9.18 1.83
N MET A 292 -22.09 -10.18 2.20
CA MET A 292 -20.95 -10.00 3.10
C MET A 292 -19.87 -9.07 2.50
N PRO A 293 -19.34 -9.32 1.29
CA PRO A 293 -18.47 -8.37 0.58
C PRO A 293 -19.08 -6.98 0.40
N LEU A 294 -20.39 -6.89 0.14
CA LEU A 294 -21.07 -5.60 -0.02
C LEU A 294 -21.05 -4.77 1.29
N ILE A 295 -21.32 -5.41 2.43
CA ILE A 295 -21.20 -4.77 3.74
C ILE A 295 -19.75 -4.34 4.00
N LEU A 296 -18.78 -5.23 3.70
CA LEU A 296 -17.35 -4.92 3.84
C LEU A 296 -16.92 -3.74 2.96
N MET A 297 -17.45 -3.62 1.74
CA MET A 297 -17.20 -2.46 0.86
C MET A 297 -17.68 -1.14 1.50
N LEU A 298 -18.89 -1.13 2.07
CA LEU A 298 -19.44 0.07 2.72
C LEU A 298 -18.63 0.47 3.95
N ILE A 299 -18.29 -0.50 4.81
CA ILE A 299 -17.46 -0.27 6.00
C ILE A 299 -16.08 0.25 5.58
N THR A 300 -15.45 -0.41 4.60
CA THR A 300 -14.13 -0.02 4.08
C THR A 300 -14.15 1.39 3.51
N GLY A 301 -15.19 1.76 2.74
CA GLY A 301 -15.35 3.11 2.22
C GLY A 301 -15.49 4.15 3.33
N ALA A 302 -16.33 3.89 4.34
CA ALA A 302 -16.51 4.80 5.48
C ALA A 302 -15.21 5.00 6.29
N LEU A 303 -14.48 3.91 6.56
CA LEU A 303 -13.21 3.97 7.28
C LEU A 303 -12.14 4.72 6.49
N TRP A 304 -12.00 4.49 5.18
CA TRP A 304 -11.05 5.21 4.34
C TRP A 304 -11.37 6.70 4.22
N VAL A 305 -12.64 7.06 4.01
CA VAL A 305 -13.05 8.49 3.96
C VAL A 305 -12.72 9.19 5.28
N SER A 306 -13.01 8.53 6.41
CA SER A 306 -12.70 9.06 7.74
C SER A 306 -11.20 9.17 7.97
N ALA A 307 -10.41 8.16 7.58
CA ALA A 307 -8.95 8.19 7.70
C ALA A 307 -8.34 9.32 6.84
N ILE A 308 -8.75 9.44 5.57
CA ILE A 308 -8.27 10.48 4.66
C ILE A 308 -8.57 11.89 5.19
N TYR A 309 -9.72 12.08 5.84
CA TYR A 309 -10.04 13.35 6.50
C TYR A 309 -8.96 13.74 7.54
N PHE A 310 -8.61 12.83 8.46
CA PHE A 310 -7.57 13.11 9.46
C PHE A 310 -6.16 13.21 8.87
N PHE A 311 -5.85 12.46 7.80
CA PHE A 311 -4.57 12.55 7.10
C PHE A 311 -4.26 13.96 6.58
N PHE A 312 -5.29 14.70 6.12
CA PHE A 312 -5.12 16.08 5.63
C PHE A 312 -5.06 17.14 6.73
N HIS A 313 -5.04 16.74 8.00
CA HIS A 313 -4.90 17.65 9.14
C HIS A 313 -3.60 17.34 9.90
N PRO A 314 -2.43 17.83 9.41
CA PRO A 314 -1.16 17.54 10.03
C PRO A 314 -0.99 18.27 11.36
N VAL A 315 -0.43 17.56 12.34
CA VAL A 315 -0.10 18.08 13.69
C VAL A 315 1.39 18.31 13.91
N SER A 316 2.23 17.90 12.95
CA SER A 316 3.68 18.11 12.96
C SER A 316 4.21 18.17 11.52
N CYS A 317 5.39 18.78 11.33
CA CYS A 317 6.06 18.84 10.03
C CYS A 317 7.52 18.46 10.18
N TRP A 318 7.86 17.20 9.88
CA TRP A 318 9.23 16.66 9.98
C TRP A 318 10.19 17.18 8.90
N GLN A 319 9.66 17.86 7.87
CA GLN A 319 10.46 18.52 6.82
C GLN A 319 10.78 19.98 7.14
N CYS A 320 9.99 20.60 8.01
CA CYS A 320 10.10 22.00 8.38
C CYS A 320 11.21 22.20 9.42
N SER A 321 11.56 23.45 9.71
CA SER A 321 12.35 23.75 10.91
C SER A 321 11.59 23.33 12.17
N PRO A 322 12.28 23.01 13.28
CA PRO A 322 11.60 22.69 14.54
C PRO A 322 10.64 23.78 15.02
N ALA A 323 10.99 25.05 14.79
CA ALA A 323 10.12 26.18 15.13
C ALA A 323 8.83 26.17 14.30
N ASN A 324 8.93 26.03 12.97
CA ASN A 324 7.77 25.98 12.10
C ASN A 324 6.89 24.74 12.37
N SER A 325 7.49 23.60 12.71
CA SER A 325 6.72 22.41 13.09
C SER A 325 5.87 22.64 14.34
N ARG A 326 6.32 23.48 15.28
CA ARG A 326 5.59 23.73 16.53
C ARG A 326 4.30 24.52 16.34
N GLU A 327 4.20 25.29 15.26
CA GLU A 327 2.96 26.01 14.89
C GLU A 327 1.82 25.05 14.52
N TYR A 328 2.14 23.83 14.07
CA TYR A 328 1.14 22.79 13.76
C TYR A 328 0.61 22.07 15.01
N ASN A 329 1.25 22.23 16.17
CA ASN A 329 0.88 21.49 17.38
C ASN A 329 -0.55 21.84 17.81
N LYS A 330 -1.37 20.81 18.03
CA LYS A 330 -2.77 20.91 18.44
C LYS A 330 -3.04 20.11 19.71
N PRO A 331 -4.02 20.52 20.53
CA PRO A 331 -4.42 19.72 21.68
C PRO A 331 -4.95 18.34 21.25
N CYS A 332 -4.94 17.37 22.17
CA CYS A 332 -5.55 16.06 21.93
C CYS A 332 -7.03 16.18 21.62
N ILE A 333 -7.54 15.31 20.73
CA ILE A 333 -8.93 15.33 20.28
C ILE A 333 -9.73 14.11 20.75
N PHE A 334 -9.07 12.98 21.02
CA PHE A 334 -9.73 11.73 21.37
C PHE A 334 -9.20 11.19 22.69
N LEU A 335 -10.11 10.92 23.63
CA LEU A 335 -9.83 10.43 24.99
C LEU A 335 -8.81 11.27 25.79
N ASN A 336 -8.58 12.54 25.42
CA ASN A 336 -7.50 13.37 25.95
C ASN A 336 -6.12 12.68 25.89
N PHE A 337 -5.92 11.80 24.89
CA PHE A 337 -4.72 10.99 24.75
C PHE A 337 -4.22 10.92 23.31
N PHE A 338 -5.11 10.95 22.34
CA PHE A 338 -4.80 10.84 20.92
C PHE A 338 -5.05 12.15 20.16
N ASP A 339 -4.13 12.50 19.28
CA ASP A 339 -4.28 13.63 18.35
C ASP A 339 -4.90 13.20 17.01
N GLU A 340 -4.99 14.14 16.06
CA GLU A 340 -5.57 13.89 14.73
C GLU A 340 -4.81 12.80 13.96
N HIS A 341 -3.47 12.75 14.08
CA HIS A 341 -2.62 11.77 13.40
C HIS A 341 -2.75 10.38 14.04
N ASP A 342 -2.88 10.33 15.36
CA ASP A 342 -3.18 9.08 16.08
C ASP A 342 -4.52 8.47 15.69
N VAL A 343 -5.55 9.31 15.53
CA VAL A 343 -6.88 8.86 15.06
C VAL A 343 -6.81 8.35 13.62
N TRP A 344 -5.98 8.96 12.77
CA TRP A 344 -5.70 8.45 11.43
C TRP A 344 -5.11 7.03 11.47
N HIS A 345 -4.15 6.74 12.36
CA HIS A 345 -3.60 5.40 12.51
C HIS A 345 -4.67 4.36 12.86
N LEU A 346 -5.53 4.67 13.85
CA LEU A 346 -6.59 3.78 14.29
C LEU A 346 -7.60 3.48 13.16
N LEU A 347 -8.04 4.52 12.44
CA LEU A 347 -9.03 4.38 11.37
C LEU A 347 -8.46 3.67 10.14
N SER A 348 -7.23 4.01 9.74
CA SER A 348 -6.59 3.38 8.59
C SER A 348 -6.18 1.94 8.85
N ALA A 349 -5.85 1.56 10.10
CA ALA A 349 -5.67 0.16 10.48
C ALA A 349 -6.95 -0.66 10.25
N GLY A 350 -8.10 -0.13 10.68
CA GLY A 350 -9.41 -0.70 10.40
C GLY A 350 -9.69 -0.79 8.90
N ALA A 351 -9.45 0.29 8.17
CA ALA A 351 -9.69 0.37 6.73
C ALA A 351 -8.86 -0.66 5.94
N LEU A 352 -7.58 -0.81 6.28
CA LEU A 352 -6.69 -1.81 5.67
C LEU A 352 -7.19 -3.21 5.98
N TYR A 353 -7.50 -3.52 7.24
CA TYR A 353 -8.03 -4.83 7.63
C TYR A 353 -9.31 -5.21 6.86
N THR A 354 -10.29 -4.30 6.78
CA THR A 354 -11.53 -4.57 6.06
C THR A 354 -11.32 -4.63 4.54
N SER A 355 -10.34 -3.88 4.00
CA SER A 355 -9.93 -4.00 2.59
C SER A 355 -9.35 -5.38 2.28
N LEU A 356 -8.56 -5.96 3.19
CA LEU A 356 -8.01 -7.31 3.02
C LEU A 356 -9.09 -8.39 3.12
N LEU A 357 -10.03 -8.26 4.06
CA LEU A 357 -11.19 -9.14 4.13
C LEU A 357 -12.08 -9.04 2.89
N LEU A 358 -12.29 -7.82 2.39
CA LEU A 358 -13.01 -7.59 1.15
C LEU A 358 -12.32 -8.30 -0.01
N LEU A 359 -11.01 -8.12 -0.17
CA LEU A 359 -10.23 -8.78 -1.23
C LEU A 359 -10.31 -10.32 -1.13
N LEU A 360 -10.31 -10.85 0.08
CA LEU A 360 -10.41 -12.30 0.34
C LEU A 360 -11.78 -12.88 -0.03
N THR A 361 -12.85 -12.12 0.16
CA THR A 361 -14.25 -12.60 0.03
C THR A 361 -14.95 -12.16 -1.25
N LEU A 362 -14.33 -11.28 -2.04
CA LEU A 362 -14.95 -10.66 -3.22
C LEU A 362 -15.44 -11.66 -4.27
N ASP A 363 -14.79 -12.82 -4.37
CA ASP A 363 -15.08 -13.88 -5.35
C ASP A 363 -15.72 -15.14 -4.75
N ASP A 364 -16.29 -15.02 -3.54
CA ASP A 364 -16.95 -16.15 -2.87
C ASP A 364 -18.17 -16.68 -3.66
N ASP A 365 -18.77 -15.87 -4.55
CA ASP A 365 -19.84 -16.30 -5.45
C ASP A 365 -19.40 -17.37 -6.47
N LEU A 366 -18.09 -17.46 -6.73
CA LEU A 366 -17.52 -18.38 -7.72
C LEU A 366 -17.08 -19.72 -7.13
N ILE A 367 -17.16 -19.93 -5.81
CA ILE A 367 -16.64 -21.15 -5.16
C ILE A 367 -17.19 -22.44 -5.78
N SER A 368 -18.47 -22.45 -6.18
CA SER A 368 -19.14 -23.60 -6.79
C SER A 368 -19.14 -23.61 -8.32
N VAL A 369 -18.50 -22.64 -8.97
CA VAL A 369 -18.51 -22.50 -10.44
C VAL A 369 -17.33 -23.28 -11.03
N PRO A 370 -17.55 -24.11 -12.08
CA PRO A 370 -16.46 -24.75 -12.81
C PRO A 370 -15.47 -23.71 -13.37
N ARG A 371 -14.18 -23.93 -13.19
CA ARG A 371 -13.08 -23.01 -13.50
C ARG A 371 -12.96 -22.71 -14.99
N ASP A 372 -13.30 -23.67 -15.85
CA ASP A 372 -13.41 -23.50 -17.31
C ASP A 372 -14.48 -22.46 -17.70
N LYS A 373 -15.46 -22.22 -16.83
CA LYS A 373 -16.51 -21.22 -17.04
C LYS A 373 -16.18 -19.85 -16.43
N ILE A 374 -15.13 -19.77 -15.61
CA ILE A 374 -14.67 -18.52 -15.00
C ILE A 374 -13.84 -17.77 -16.04
N ARG A 375 -14.33 -16.60 -16.47
CA ARG A 375 -13.63 -15.79 -17.49
C ARG A 375 -12.47 -15.01 -16.85
N VAL A 376 -11.35 -14.98 -17.58
CA VAL A 376 -10.13 -14.21 -17.26
C VAL A 376 -10.18 -12.83 -17.94
N PHE A 377 -9.69 -11.77 -17.29
CA PHE A 377 -9.77 -10.39 -17.80
C PHE A 377 -8.73 -9.43 -17.23
#